data_AF-A0A0L6W9P2-F1
#
_entry.id   AF-A0A0L6W9P2-F1
#
_cell.length_a   1.000
_cell.length_b   1.000
_cell.length_c   1.000
_cell.angle_alpha   90.00
_cell.angle_beta   90.00
_cell.angle_gamma   90.00
#
_symmetry.space_group_name_H-M   'P 1'
#
loop_
_entity.id
_entity.type
_entity.pdbx_description
1 polymer ?
#
loop_
_entity_poly.entity_id
_entity_poly.type
_entity_poly.pdbx_seq_one_letter_code
_entity_poly.pdbx_strand_id
1 'polypeptide(L)'
;MNEYFGNDTSTIPPTILNYLSAIRARTGNSAVRLRVGGNSMDSSVYVPELMTPMIQNISTDADSDNQPVNYGPMLWNVMKKVGDNVGGADYLIGLSLLNLDDPNVPIIAGAAEQILGNSLDGYLLGNEPDLYTAHQQRPNIKNYTTDIYISEFRTVSNRLTNTSAGDVLKLKMLGGPTICCSWNLDALLQGGYLSAFSGILKYISLQHYPQNNCFGSHQFDIPYYIQHTNVVELTSWQSPAISLIQSDTSPDRLQLIMSEFNSASCGGVPTVSDTFAVGTLWTIDYALQMASVGYTAAHVHTRERGISYNLFTPTQGSTGDWVTNPPYYALIATAEILQINDSAGGVVVDLNIANSQNDKNATVAGYAIYDSKGSTVERFVLFNYANVSNFPTESAAAATFALPTNAFSGSKTGAVVKFLSASGLSEKFNIAWGGQSLVGVGNGTLKDNDASWAVPNQRMDCTKGCSVNVPAAAMAVVFVGGTNKLNTASTPTNGTQTTSSSTQLASSSQSSSAQGNKTGPLSITSPVLIVLSLVGSLLVVAL
;
A
#
# COMPACT_ATOMS: atom_id res chain seq x y z
N MET A 1 3.20 -9.22 14.38
CA MET A 1 2.22 -10.04 13.63
C MET A 1 1.18 -10.73 14.52
N ASN A 2 1.57 -11.46 15.57
CA ASN A 2 0.63 -12.11 16.49
C ASN A 2 -0.27 -11.12 17.26
N GLU A 3 0.21 -9.92 17.57
CA GLU A 3 -0.64 -8.85 18.12
C GLU A 3 -1.79 -8.44 17.18
N TYR A 4 -1.64 -8.67 15.87
CA TYR A 4 -2.63 -8.30 14.87
C TYR A 4 -3.52 -9.47 14.45
N PHE A 5 -2.92 -10.64 14.18
CA PHE A 5 -3.61 -11.78 13.58
C PHE A 5 -3.86 -12.93 14.57
N GLY A 6 -3.52 -12.76 15.86
CA GLY A 6 -3.61 -13.83 16.85
C GLY A 6 -2.44 -14.81 16.76
N ASN A 7 -2.49 -15.89 17.54
CA ASN A 7 -1.43 -16.90 17.58
C ASN A 7 -1.70 -18.08 16.64
N ASP A 8 -2.95 -18.28 16.24
CA ASP A 8 -3.39 -19.36 15.36
C ASP A 8 -4.70 -18.97 14.63
N THR A 9 -5.17 -19.85 13.76
CA THR A 9 -6.37 -19.61 12.95
C THR A 9 -7.67 -19.43 13.76
N SER A 10 -7.71 -19.82 15.03
CA SER A 10 -8.88 -19.68 15.91
C SER A 10 -8.89 -18.38 16.71
N THR A 11 -7.73 -17.70 16.79
CA THR A 11 -7.52 -16.49 17.60
C THR A 11 -7.39 -15.21 16.78
N ILE A 12 -7.69 -15.26 15.48
CA ILE A 12 -7.70 -14.07 14.60
C ILE A 12 -8.74 -13.07 15.12
N PRO A 13 -8.33 -11.85 15.53
CA PRO A 13 -9.26 -10.85 16.03
C PRO A 13 -10.27 -10.42 14.94
N PRO A 14 -11.59 -10.39 15.22
CA PRO A 14 -12.57 -9.88 14.26
C PRO A 14 -12.29 -8.44 13.82
N THR A 15 -11.70 -7.62 14.70
CA THR A 15 -11.38 -6.23 14.44
C THR A 15 -10.41 -6.06 13.26
N ILE A 16 -9.36 -6.90 13.16
CA ILE A 16 -8.43 -6.80 12.02
C ILE A 16 -9.11 -7.21 10.71
N LEU A 17 -10.03 -8.19 10.76
CA LEU A 17 -10.82 -8.57 9.59
C LEU A 17 -11.71 -7.43 9.12
N ASN A 18 -12.31 -6.67 10.04
CA ASN A 18 -13.13 -5.51 9.69
C ASN A 18 -12.28 -4.40 9.03
N TYR A 19 -11.10 -4.10 9.59
CA TYR A 19 -10.18 -3.13 8.99
C TYR A 19 -9.75 -3.53 7.57
N LEU A 20 -9.30 -4.77 7.39
CA LEU A 20 -8.86 -5.25 6.09
C LEU A 20 -10.02 -5.39 5.10
N SER A 21 -11.21 -5.79 5.54
CA SER A 21 -12.41 -5.87 4.69
C SER A 21 -12.87 -4.49 4.22
N ALA A 22 -12.75 -3.46 5.07
CA ALA A 22 -13.05 -2.10 4.67
C ALA A 22 -12.08 -1.58 3.61
N ILE A 23 -10.80 -1.95 3.66
CA ILE A 23 -9.84 -1.67 2.59
C ILE A 23 -10.21 -2.48 1.34
N ARG A 24 -10.41 -3.80 1.45
CA ARG A 24 -10.75 -4.70 0.33
C ARG A 24 -12.01 -4.27 -0.42
N ALA A 25 -13.00 -3.74 0.29
CA ALA A 25 -14.22 -3.21 -0.29
C ALA A 25 -13.95 -2.06 -1.28
N ARG A 26 -12.80 -1.38 -1.16
CA ARG A 26 -12.40 -0.20 -1.92
C ARG A 26 -11.32 -0.48 -2.96
N THR A 27 -10.73 -1.67 -3.01
CA THR A 27 -9.65 -2.00 -3.96
C THR A 27 -10.15 -2.48 -5.33
N GLY A 28 -11.46 -2.49 -5.59
CA GLY A 28 -12.02 -2.98 -6.85
C GLY A 28 -11.70 -4.47 -7.05
N ASN A 29 -11.10 -4.84 -8.19
CA ASN A 29 -10.77 -6.25 -8.44
C ASN A 29 -9.48 -6.71 -7.73
N SER A 30 -8.71 -5.80 -7.16
CA SER A 30 -7.42 -6.12 -6.53
C SER A 30 -7.58 -6.60 -5.09
N ALA A 31 -6.72 -7.53 -4.67
CA ALA A 31 -6.62 -7.95 -3.27
C ALA A 31 -6.02 -6.85 -2.38
N VAL A 32 -6.17 -7.00 -1.06
CA VAL A 32 -5.37 -6.20 -0.12
C VAL A 32 -3.94 -6.73 -0.13
N ARG A 33 -2.94 -5.86 -0.28
CA ARG A 33 -1.53 -6.26 -0.34
C ARG A 33 -0.86 -6.10 1.01
N LEU A 34 -0.21 -7.14 1.50
CA LEU A 34 0.55 -7.11 2.76
C LEU A 34 1.96 -7.63 2.54
N ARG A 35 2.97 -6.90 3.01
CA ARG A 35 4.35 -7.39 3.08
C ARG A 35 4.65 -7.84 4.52
N VAL A 36 5.31 -9.00 4.66
CA VAL A 36 5.87 -9.48 5.93
C VAL A 36 7.39 -9.57 5.76
N GLY A 37 8.13 -8.75 6.52
CA GLY A 37 9.57 -8.54 6.30
C GLY A 37 10.19 -7.61 7.34
N GLY A 38 11.07 -6.71 6.88
CA GLY A 38 11.81 -5.75 7.72
C GLY A 38 13.05 -6.36 8.37
N ASN A 39 13.74 -5.60 9.23
CA ASN A 39 14.98 -6.03 9.89
C ASN A 39 14.85 -7.37 10.62
N SER A 40 13.72 -7.62 11.28
CA SER A 40 13.49 -8.87 12.03
C SER A 40 13.40 -10.09 11.13
N MET A 41 13.06 -9.95 9.84
CA MET A 41 13.02 -11.09 8.92
C MET A 41 14.42 -11.69 8.72
N ASP A 42 15.44 -10.83 8.65
CA ASP A 42 16.82 -11.21 8.41
C ASP A 42 17.43 -11.97 9.62
N SER A 43 16.88 -11.78 10.82
CA SER A 43 17.35 -12.34 12.11
C SER A 43 16.42 -13.40 12.73
N SER A 44 15.22 -13.59 12.19
CA SER A 44 14.24 -14.57 12.66
C SER A 44 14.51 -15.97 12.10
N VAL A 45 14.08 -16.99 12.84
CA VAL A 45 14.31 -18.40 12.48
C VAL A 45 12.98 -19.08 12.16
N TYR A 46 12.89 -19.70 10.99
CA TYR A 46 11.76 -20.58 10.68
C TYR A 46 11.97 -21.94 11.34
N VAL A 47 10.99 -22.39 12.10
CA VAL A 47 10.98 -23.67 12.82
C VAL A 47 9.82 -24.49 12.28
N PRO A 48 10.05 -25.46 11.37
CA PRO A 48 9.00 -26.25 10.74
C PRO A 48 8.09 -26.99 11.72
N GLU A 49 8.62 -27.35 12.89
CA GLU A 49 7.89 -28.07 13.95
C GLU A 49 7.07 -27.14 14.86
N LEU A 50 7.23 -25.81 14.76
CA LEU A 50 6.48 -24.83 15.56
C LEU A 50 5.07 -24.64 14.98
N MET A 51 4.15 -25.50 15.43
CA MET A 51 2.76 -25.51 14.93
C MET A 51 1.85 -24.51 15.64
N THR A 52 2.14 -24.10 16.88
CA THR A 52 1.46 -23.02 17.60
C THR A 52 2.30 -22.63 18.84
N PRO A 53 2.41 -21.35 19.23
CA PRO A 53 1.90 -20.17 18.52
C PRO A 53 2.62 -19.96 17.19
N MET A 54 2.02 -19.20 16.26
CA MET A 54 2.66 -18.90 14.98
C MET A 54 3.98 -18.15 15.10
N ILE A 55 4.17 -17.44 16.21
CA ILE A 55 5.36 -16.66 16.57
C ILE A 55 5.71 -16.94 18.03
N GLN A 56 6.97 -17.25 18.28
CA GLN A 56 7.56 -17.39 19.61
C GLN A 56 8.70 -16.37 19.74
N ASN A 57 8.59 -15.48 20.72
CA ASN A 57 9.66 -14.54 21.05
C ASN A 57 10.87 -15.30 21.62
N ILE A 58 12.07 -14.97 21.16
CA ILE A 58 13.31 -15.68 21.55
C ILE A 58 14.28 -14.82 22.36
N SER A 59 14.03 -13.52 22.52
CA SER A 59 14.83 -12.62 23.34
C SER A 59 13.96 -11.53 23.96
N THR A 60 14.30 -11.12 25.19
CA THR A 60 13.75 -9.91 25.84
C THR A 60 14.67 -8.70 25.71
N ASP A 61 15.91 -8.92 25.28
CA ASP A 61 16.98 -7.91 25.23
C ASP A 61 17.37 -7.60 23.76
N ALA A 62 16.47 -7.90 22.82
CA ALA A 62 16.68 -7.60 21.42
C ALA A 62 16.61 -6.09 21.16
N ASP A 63 17.36 -5.65 20.15
CA ASP A 63 17.31 -4.30 19.64
C ASP A 63 15.87 -3.91 19.29
N SER A 64 15.40 -2.74 19.75
CA SER A 64 14.01 -2.35 19.59
C SER A 64 13.56 -2.35 18.15
N ASP A 65 14.43 -2.09 17.16
CA ASP A 65 14.12 -2.06 15.73
C ASP A 65 14.42 -3.36 14.99
N ASN A 66 14.86 -4.38 15.72
CA ASN A 66 15.11 -5.73 15.22
C ASN A 66 14.78 -6.76 16.31
N GLN A 67 13.51 -7.16 16.36
CA GLN A 67 13.00 -8.16 17.30
C GLN A 67 12.92 -9.55 16.63
N PRO A 68 13.96 -10.40 16.72
CA PRO A 68 13.95 -11.72 16.11
C PRO A 68 12.95 -12.63 16.83
N VAL A 69 12.34 -13.53 16.07
CA VAL A 69 11.41 -14.52 16.57
C VAL A 69 11.67 -15.90 15.96
N ASN A 70 11.22 -16.94 16.64
CA ASN A 70 10.93 -18.20 15.98
C ASN A 70 9.52 -18.12 15.38
N TYR A 71 9.33 -18.60 14.17
CA TYR A 71 8.01 -18.69 13.54
C TYR A 71 7.87 -20.00 12.75
N GLY A 72 6.65 -20.47 12.57
CA GLY A 72 6.40 -21.76 11.93
C GLY A 72 5.22 -21.74 10.96
N PRO A 73 4.80 -22.92 10.44
CA PRO A 73 3.78 -23.03 9.39
C PRO A 73 2.42 -22.40 9.74
N MET A 74 2.12 -22.22 11.03
CA MET A 74 0.87 -21.58 11.46
C MET A 74 0.76 -20.13 11.00
N LEU A 75 1.89 -19.42 10.79
CA LEU A 75 1.87 -18.07 10.24
C LEU A 75 1.19 -18.04 8.86
N TRP A 76 1.56 -18.98 7.98
CA TRP A 76 1.00 -19.11 6.64
C TRP A 76 -0.48 -19.49 6.68
N ASN A 77 -0.88 -20.40 7.57
CA ASN A 77 -2.29 -20.78 7.75
C ASN A 77 -3.15 -19.61 8.24
N VAL A 78 -2.63 -18.82 9.18
CA VAL A 78 -3.31 -17.61 9.68
C VAL A 78 -3.45 -16.59 8.56
N MET A 79 -2.39 -16.29 7.82
CA MET A 79 -2.42 -15.37 6.68
C MET A 79 -3.42 -15.83 5.62
N LYS A 80 -3.40 -17.10 5.23
CA LYS A 80 -4.36 -17.68 4.28
C LYS A 80 -5.81 -17.47 4.74
N LYS A 81 -6.11 -17.77 6.01
CA LYS A 81 -7.45 -17.61 6.58
C LYS A 81 -7.87 -16.14 6.66
N VAL A 82 -6.94 -15.22 6.95
CA VAL A 82 -7.21 -13.78 6.89
C VAL A 82 -7.58 -13.37 5.47
N GLY A 83 -6.80 -13.76 4.46
CA GLY A 83 -7.10 -13.48 3.06
C GLY A 83 -8.46 -14.01 2.60
N ASP A 84 -8.79 -15.24 2.98
CA ASP A 84 -10.08 -15.87 2.68
C ASP A 84 -11.26 -15.12 3.33
N ASN A 85 -11.12 -14.76 4.61
CA ASN A 85 -12.18 -14.07 5.37
C ASN A 85 -12.41 -12.62 4.91
N VAL A 86 -11.36 -11.95 4.43
CA VAL A 86 -11.42 -10.57 3.93
C VAL A 86 -11.98 -10.50 2.50
N GLY A 87 -11.98 -11.62 1.77
CA GLY A 87 -12.38 -11.66 0.36
C GLY A 87 -11.23 -11.33 -0.61
N GLY A 88 -9.99 -11.58 -0.20
CA GLY A 88 -8.78 -11.46 -1.01
C GLY A 88 -7.67 -10.67 -0.31
N ALA A 89 -6.56 -11.34 -0.03
CA ALA A 89 -5.30 -10.71 0.36
C ALA A 89 -4.14 -11.40 -0.34
N ASP A 90 -3.18 -10.60 -0.81
CA ASP A 90 -1.95 -11.03 -1.45
C ASP A 90 -0.74 -10.65 -0.59
N TYR A 91 0.21 -11.57 -0.48
CA TYR A 91 1.32 -11.49 0.47
C TYR A 91 2.68 -11.44 -0.22
N LEU A 92 3.48 -10.42 0.11
CA LEU A 92 4.92 -10.39 -0.16
C LEU A 92 5.68 -10.92 1.06
N ILE A 93 6.51 -11.94 0.87
CA ILE A 93 7.24 -12.59 1.96
C ILE A 93 8.74 -12.29 1.85
N GLY A 94 9.31 -11.72 2.91
CA GLY A 94 10.75 -11.52 3.00
C GLY A 94 11.50 -12.85 3.16
N LEU A 95 12.62 -12.98 2.46
CA LEU A 95 13.58 -14.08 2.60
C LEU A 95 14.93 -13.49 3.01
N SER A 96 15.56 -14.09 4.02
CA SER A 96 16.82 -13.56 4.56
C SER A 96 17.93 -13.66 3.52
N LEU A 97 18.76 -12.62 3.46
CA LEU A 97 20.02 -12.62 2.71
C LEU A 97 21.23 -12.58 3.66
N LEU A 98 21.04 -12.53 4.98
CA LEU A 98 22.17 -12.37 5.91
C LEU A 98 23.13 -13.55 5.92
N ASN A 99 22.58 -14.77 5.93
CA ASN A 99 23.37 -15.99 5.88
C ASN A 99 23.11 -16.72 4.56
N LEU A 100 24.14 -16.73 3.70
CA LEU A 100 24.03 -17.29 2.34
C LEU A 100 23.71 -18.79 2.34
N ASP A 101 24.06 -19.49 3.41
CA ASP A 101 23.87 -20.92 3.58
C ASP A 101 22.72 -21.27 4.53
N ASP A 102 21.88 -20.29 4.92
CA ASP A 102 20.73 -20.54 5.82
C ASP A 102 19.81 -21.62 5.22
N PRO A 103 19.70 -22.82 5.81
CA PRO A 103 18.87 -23.90 5.27
C PRO A 103 17.38 -23.55 5.23
N ASN A 104 16.93 -22.56 6.00
CA ASN A 104 15.53 -22.20 6.10
C ASN A 104 15.00 -21.42 4.91
N VAL A 105 15.83 -20.67 4.18
CA VAL A 105 15.38 -19.86 3.03
C VAL A 105 14.55 -20.67 2.00
N PRO A 106 15.04 -21.80 1.46
CA PRO A 106 14.23 -22.63 0.55
C PRO A 106 13.05 -23.33 1.24
N ILE A 107 13.13 -23.60 2.55
CA ILE A 107 12.04 -24.21 3.33
C ILE A 107 10.88 -23.22 3.49
N ILE A 108 11.17 -21.98 3.85
CA ILE A 108 10.21 -20.87 3.95
C ILE A 108 9.51 -20.67 2.62
N ALA A 109 10.28 -20.56 1.53
CA ALA A 109 9.74 -20.36 0.20
C ALA A 109 8.76 -21.49 -0.18
N GLY A 110 9.21 -22.75 -0.07
CA GLY A 110 8.35 -23.89 -0.39
C GLY A 110 7.09 -23.97 0.47
N ALA A 111 7.20 -23.74 1.78
CA ALA A 111 6.05 -23.78 2.69
C ALA A 111 5.05 -22.64 2.42
N ALA A 112 5.54 -21.42 2.17
CA ALA A 112 4.71 -20.27 1.84
C ALA A 112 3.95 -20.51 0.53
N GLU A 113 4.61 -21.01 -0.52
CA GLU A 113 3.96 -21.31 -1.80
C GLU A 113 2.89 -22.39 -1.66
N GLN A 114 3.18 -23.48 -0.95
CA GLN A 114 2.23 -24.57 -0.75
C GLN A 114 0.96 -24.16 0.03
N ILE A 115 1.08 -23.25 1.01
CA ILE A 115 -0.03 -22.87 1.88
C ILE A 115 -0.78 -21.63 1.36
N LEU A 116 -0.04 -20.60 0.92
CA LEU A 116 -0.65 -19.35 0.43
C LEU A 116 -1.15 -19.50 -1.01
N GLY A 117 -0.44 -20.27 -1.86
CA GLY A 117 -0.79 -20.48 -3.26
C GLY A 117 -1.08 -19.15 -3.97
N ASN A 118 -2.27 -19.00 -4.54
CA ASN A 118 -2.68 -17.78 -5.24
C ASN A 118 -2.65 -16.50 -4.39
N SER A 119 -2.62 -16.60 -3.05
CA SER A 119 -2.46 -15.46 -2.14
C SER A 119 -1.00 -15.06 -1.94
N LEU A 120 -0.02 -15.78 -2.52
CA LEU A 120 1.36 -15.34 -2.54
C LEU A 120 1.57 -14.39 -3.72
N ASP A 121 1.93 -13.13 -3.45
CA ASP A 121 2.32 -12.17 -4.49
C ASP A 121 3.76 -12.43 -4.95
N GLY A 122 4.63 -12.75 -4.00
CA GLY A 122 6.02 -13.07 -4.27
C GLY A 122 6.93 -12.96 -3.05
N TYR A 123 8.23 -13.00 -3.32
CA TYR A 123 9.27 -12.95 -2.31
C TYR A 123 10.11 -11.68 -2.47
N LEU A 124 10.65 -11.17 -1.37
CA LEU A 124 11.67 -10.12 -1.38
C LEU A 124 12.94 -10.68 -0.72
N LEU A 125 14.03 -10.79 -1.48
CA LEU A 125 15.27 -11.39 -0.97
C LEU A 125 16.23 -10.30 -0.42
N GLY A 126 16.42 -10.34 0.89
CA GLY A 126 17.14 -9.34 1.67
C GLY A 126 16.27 -8.15 2.11
N ASN A 127 16.78 -7.37 3.06
CA ASN A 127 16.17 -6.14 3.55
C ASN A 127 17.23 -5.05 3.73
N GLU A 128 17.16 -3.97 2.96
CA GLU A 128 18.11 -2.84 3.05
C GLU A 128 19.59 -3.28 3.00
N PRO A 129 19.98 -4.08 1.99
CA PRO A 129 21.35 -4.60 1.89
C PRO A 129 22.41 -3.50 1.81
N ASP A 130 22.03 -2.30 1.38
CA ASP A 130 22.86 -1.10 1.35
C ASP A 130 23.23 -0.57 2.74
N LEU A 131 22.56 -1.05 3.80
CA LEU A 131 22.85 -0.70 5.20
C LEU A 131 23.59 -1.82 5.96
N TYR A 132 23.81 -2.99 5.36
CA TYR A 132 24.36 -4.17 6.05
C TYR A 132 25.72 -3.93 6.74
N THR A 133 26.63 -3.17 6.14
CA THR A 133 27.89 -2.83 6.80
C THR A 133 27.67 -1.88 7.98
N ALA A 134 26.86 -0.83 7.81
CA ALA A 134 26.60 0.15 8.85
C ALA A 134 25.90 -0.47 10.07
N HIS A 135 25.03 -1.46 9.83
CA HIS A 135 24.31 -2.22 10.86
C HIS A 135 25.09 -3.42 11.41
N GLN A 136 26.37 -3.58 11.04
CA GLN A 136 27.22 -4.70 11.49
C GLN A 136 26.68 -6.10 11.10
N GLN A 137 25.82 -6.17 10.08
CA GLN A 137 25.27 -7.40 9.53
C GLN A 137 26.22 -8.08 8.52
N ARG A 138 27.29 -7.39 8.14
CA ARG A 138 28.47 -7.94 7.46
C ARG A 138 29.74 -7.49 8.20
N PRO A 139 29.98 -7.95 9.44
CA PRO A 139 31.03 -7.39 10.30
C PRO A 139 32.45 -7.56 9.74
N ASN A 140 32.65 -8.54 8.85
CA ASN A 140 33.93 -8.81 8.19
C ASN A 140 34.10 -8.09 6.84
N ILE A 141 33.11 -7.31 6.39
CA ILE A 141 33.13 -6.60 5.11
C ILE A 141 32.99 -5.10 5.38
N LYS A 142 34.13 -4.39 5.32
CA LYS A 142 34.20 -2.95 5.56
C LYS A 142 33.45 -2.11 4.52
N ASN A 143 33.28 -2.62 3.32
CA ASN A 143 32.50 -1.98 2.27
C ASN A 143 31.71 -3.06 1.51
N TYR A 144 30.47 -3.27 1.91
CA TYR A 144 29.56 -4.14 1.18
C TYR A 144 29.12 -3.43 -0.10
N THR A 145 29.57 -3.91 -1.26
CA THR A 145 29.33 -3.27 -2.56
C THR A 145 28.16 -3.92 -3.30
N THR A 146 27.67 -3.24 -4.34
CA THR A 146 26.64 -3.79 -5.24
C THR A 146 27.08 -5.09 -5.92
N ASP A 147 28.38 -5.25 -6.23
CA ASP A 147 28.92 -6.48 -6.84
C ASP A 147 28.89 -7.66 -5.87
N ILE A 148 29.24 -7.42 -4.60
CA ILE A 148 29.15 -8.43 -3.54
C ILE A 148 27.68 -8.82 -3.38
N TYR A 149 26.78 -7.84 -3.29
CA TYR A 149 25.34 -8.09 -3.22
C TYR A 149 24.81 -8.89 -4.41
N ILE A 150 25.16 -8.56 -5.65
CA ILE A 150 24.77 -9.33 -6.85
C ILE A 150 25.27 -10.77 -6.74
N SER A 151 26.49 -10.98 -6.24
CA SER A 151 27.03 -12.33 -6.02
C SER A 151 26.24 -13.10 -4.96
N GLU A 152 25.97 -12.48 -3.81
CA GLU A 152 25.23 -13.08 -2.71
C GLU A 152 23.77 -13.37 -3.08
N PHE A 153 23.11 -12.44 -3.77
CA PHE A 153 21.76 -12.61 -4.30
C PHE A 153 21.69 -13.80 -5.25
N ARG A 154 22.69 -13.98 -6.12
CA ARG A 154 22.81 -15.17 -6.99
C ARG A 154 22.93 -16.46 -6.18
N THR A 155 23.81 -16.47 -5.18
CA THR A 155 24.02 -17.64 -4.32
C THR A 155 22.72 -18.06 -3.64
N VAL A 156 22.00 -17.13 -3.02
CA VAL A 156 20.77 -17.47 -2.28
C VAL A 156 19.60 -17.76 -3.22
N SER A 157 19.41 -16.98 -4.28
CA SER A 157 18.33 -17.23 -5.26
C SER A 157 18.47 -18.60 -5.93
N ASN A 158 19.68 -19.05 -6.28
CA ASN A 158 19.90 -20.39 -6.85
C ASN A 158 19.40 -21.54 -5.95
N ARG A 159 19.30 -21.32 -4.64
CA ARG A 159 18.79 -22.34 -3.70
C ARG A 159 17.27 -22.47 -3.76
N LEU A 160 16.58 -21.48 -4.34
CA LEU A 160 15.13 -21.48 -4.54
C LEU A 160 14.68 -22.36 -5.72
N THR A 161 15.61 -22.97 -6.48
CA THR A 161 15.26 -23.97 -7.51
C THR A 161 14.87 -25.32 -6.92
N ASN A 162 15.15 -25.55 -5.63
CA ASN A 162 14.91 -26.81 -4.94
C ASN A 162 14.19 -26.57 -3.60
N THR A 163 12.89 -26.31 -3.66
CA THR A 163 12.01 -26.18 -2.49
C THR A 163 11.03 -27.36 -2.41
N SER A 164 10.26 -27.46 -1.33
CA SER A 164 9.15 -28.43 -1.25
C SER A 164 8.06 -28.18 -2.30
N ALA A 165 7.94 -26.95 -2.83
CA ALA A 165 7.04 -26.57 -3.91
C ALA A 165 7.68 -26.73 -5.31
N GLY A 166 8.89 -27.25 -5.39
CA GLY A 166 9.68 -27.31 -6.62
C GLY A 166 10.51 -26.05 -6.85
N ASP A 167 10.71 -25.71 -8.12
CA ASP A 167 11.49 -24.55 -8.54
C ASP A 167 10.63 -23.29 -8.56
N VAL A 168 10.67 -22.51 -7.47
CA VAL A 168 9.83 -21.30 -7.32
C VAL A 168 10.34 -20.13 -8.17
N LEU A 169 11.57 -20.19 -8.71
CA LEU A 169 12.07 -19.14 -9.61
C LEU A 169 11.34 -19.14 -10.96
N LYS A 170 10.84 -20.30 -11.41
CA LYS A 170 10.03 -20.41 -12.64
C LYS A 170 8.71 -19.64 -12.57
N LEU A 171 8.25 -19.32 -11.36
CA LEU A 171 7.05 -18.52 -11.13
C LEU A 171 7.29 -17.03 -11.41
N LYS A 172 8.55 -16.59 -11.56
CA LYS A 172 8.94 -15.17 -11.67
C LYS A 172 8.31 -14.32 -10.56
N MET A 173 8.50 -14.75 -9.32
CA MET A 173 7.90 -14.13 -8.12
C MET A 173 8.93 -13.49 -7.19
N LEU A 174 10.21 -13.46 -7.56
CA LEU A 174 11.26 -12.87 -6.73
C LEU A 174 11.31 -11.35 -6.93
N GLY A 175 11.63 -10.60 -5.88
CA GLY A 175 11.86 -9.17 -5.93
C GLY A 175 13.09 -8.76 -5.13
N GLY A 176 13.62 -7.60 -5.49
CA GLY A 176 14.79 -6.98 -4.88
C GLY A 176 15.11 -5.66 -5.61
N PRO A 177 16.10 -4.88 -5.17
CA PRO A 177 17.06 -5.20 -4.14
C PRO A 177 16.66 -4.80 -2.71
N THR A 178 15.46 -4.25 -2.52
CA THR A 178 14.95 -3.74 -1.22
C THR A 178 15.84 -2.70 -0.57
N ILE A 179 16.59 -1.92 -1.36
CA ILE A 179 17.50 -0.89 -0.85
C ILE A 179 16.73 0.22 -0.13
N CYS A 180 17.36 0.80 0.89
CA CYS A 180 16.88 2.01 1.54
C CYS A 180 17.28 3.24 0.76
N CYS A 181 18.57 3.59 0.81
CA CYS A 181 18.97 5.00 0.71
C CYS A 181 20.46 5.23 0.42
N SER A 182 21.34 4.25 0.64
CA SER A 182 22.79 4.42 0.53
C SER A 182 23.36 4.07 -0.85
N TRP A 183 22.62 3.30 -1.66
CA TRP A 183 23.02 2.95 -3.01
C TRP A 183 22.20 3.68 -4.06
N ASN A 184 22.83 3.98 -5.20
CA ASN A 184 22.13 4.43 -6.41
C ASN A 184 21.54 3.20 -7.11
N LEU A 185 20.21 3.17 -7.27
CA LEU A 185 19.52 2.00 -7.82
C LEU A 185 19.90 1.78 -9.29
N ASP A 186 20.02 2.84 -10.08
CA ASP A 186 20.34 2.76 -11.51
C ASP A 186 21.72 2.14 -11.75
N ALA A 187 22.70 2.50 -10.91
CA ALA A 187 24.03 1.92 -10.95
C ALA A 187 24.01 0.42 -10.62
N LEU A 188 23.22 0.00 -9.62
CA LEU A 188 23.03 -1.43 -9.30
C LEU A 188 22.34 -2.18 -10.45
N LEU A 189 21.26 -1.62 -10.99
CA LEU A 189 20.48 -2.24 -12.07
C LEU A 189 21.33 -2.46 -13.33
N GLN A 190 22.10 -1.44 -13.73
CA GLN A 190 22.99 -1.48 -14.90
C GLN A 190 24.31 -2.20 -14.63
N GLY A 191 24.75 -2.27 -13.37
CA GLY A 191 25.96 -2.96 -12.91
C GLY A 191 25.89 -4.49 -12.97
N GLY A 192 24.86 -5.04 -13.61
CA GLY A 192 24.73 -6.47 -13.87
C GLY A 192 23.55 -7.15 -13.17
N TYR A 193 22.82 -6.44 -12.30
CA TYR A 193 21.65 -7.00 -11.60
C TYR A 193 20.54 -7.38 -12.58
N LEU A 194 20.15 -6.48 -13.49
CA LEU A 194 19.11 -6.79 -14.48
C LEU A 194 19.55 -7.89 -15.46
N SER A 195 20.80 -7.87 -15.92
CA SER A 195 21.32 -8.93 -16.79
C SER A 195 21.35 -10.30 -16.12
N ALA A 196 21.57 -10.34 -14.80
CA ALA A 196 21.65 -11.58 -14.04
C ALA A 196 20.26 -12.13 -13.66
N PHE A 197 19.28 -11.25 -13.37
CA PHE A 197 18.08 -11.66 -12.64
C PHE A 197 16.74 -11.27 -13.29
N SER A 198 16.72 -10.50 -14.39
CA SER A 198 15.45 -10.13 -15.06
C SER A 198 14.57 -11.34 -15.41
N GLY A 199 15.15 -12.50 -15.70
CA GLY A 199 14.41 -13.73 -15.98
C GLY A 199 13.68 -14.35 -14.78
N ILE A 200 14.01 -13.97 -13.55
CA ILE A 200 13.42 -14.51 -12.30
C ILE A 200 12.71 -13.45 -11.45
N LEU A 201 12.90 -12.16 -11.78
CA LEU A 201 12.32 -11.05 -11.04
C LEU A 201 10.87 -10.75 -11.47
N LYS A 202 10.06 -10.38 -10.50
CA LYS A 202 8.74 -9.74 -10.63
C LYS A 202 8.83 -8.24 -10.37
N TYR A 203 9.61 -7.88 -9.34
CA TYR A 203 9.65 -6.54 -8.78
C TYR A 203 11.08 -6.02 -8.68
N ILE A 204 11.23 -4.74 -9.01
CA ILE A 204 12.29 -3.91 -8.46
C ILE A 204 11.74 -3.21 -7.22
N SER A 205 12.43 -3.25 -6.09
CA SER A 205 11.92 -2.76 -4.82
C SER A 205 12.84 -1.78 -4.11
N LEU A 206 12.21 -0.73 -3.54
CA LEU A 206 12.83 0.31 -2.72
C LEU A 206 12.16 0.38 -1.34
N GLN A 207 12.84 1.00 -0.39
CA GLN A 207 12.32 1.40 0.92
C GLN A 207 12.74 2.84 1.18
N HIS A 208 11.87 3.73 1.66
CA HIS A 208 12.31 5.11 1.91
C HIS A 208 11.43 5.84 2.92
N TYR A 209 12.07 6.34 3.97
CA TYR A 209 11.51 7.25 4.96
C TYR A 209 12.21 8.61 4.82
N PRO A 210 11.51 9.74 4.96
CA PRO A 210 12.15 11.06 4.87
C PRO A 210 13.12 11.34 6.02
N GLN A 211 12.96 10.67 7.17
CA GLN A 211 13.81 10.81 8.34
C GLN A 211 13.76 9.56 9.24
N ASN A 212 14.50 9.59 10.35
CA ASN A 212 14.50 8.55 11.38
C ASN A 212 14.34 9.15 12.78
N ASN A 213 13.95 8.32 13.75
CA ASN A 213 13.91 8.64 15.18
C ASN A 213 14.76 7.67 16.02
N CYS A 214 15.73 6.99 15.41
CA CYS A 214 16.45 5.86 16.03
C CYS A 214 17.29 6.25 17.25
N PHE A 215 17.64 7.54 17.36
CA PHE A 215 18.52 8.07 18.40
C PHE A 215 17.83 9.11 19.29
N GLY A 216 16.50 9.10 19.35
CA GLY A 216 15.71 10.03 20.17
C GLY A 216 15.77 11.49 19.68
N SER A 217 16.09 11.70 18.41
CA SER A 217 16.07 13.01 17.76
C SER A 217 15.52 12.85 16.35
N HIS A 218 14.86 13.90 15.85
CA HIS A 218 14.26 13.95 14.53
C HIS A 218 14.52 15.31 13.89
N GLN A 219 14.53 15.34 12.55
CA GLN A 219 14.87 16.53 11.77
C GLN A 219 13.64 17.34 11.36
N PHE A 220 12.51 16.68 11.15
CA PHE A 220 11.33 17.25 10.51
C PHE A 220 10.08 17.12 11.39
N ASP A 221 9.37 18.23 11.55
CA ASP A 221 8.04 18.30 12.15
C ASP A 221 6.95 18.47 11.08
N ILE A 222 5.69 18.59 11.51
CA ILE A 222 4.50 18.77 10.63
C ILE A 222 4.74 19.74 9.45
N PRO A 223 5.37 20.92 9.60
CA PRO A 223 5.59 21.84 8.47
C PRO A 223 6.30 21.22 7.26
N TYR A 224 7.23 20.28 7.47
CA TYR A 224 7.90 19.58 6.37
C TYR A 224 6.93 18.69 5.59
N TYR A 225 6.05 17.98 6.29
CA TYR A 225 5.15 16.97 5.72
C TYR A 225 3.95 17.57 4.97
N ILE A 226 3.61 18.83 5.26
CA ILE A 226 2.52 19.55 4.58
C ILE A 226 3.00 20.38 3.39
N GLN A 227 4.29 20.30 3.06
CA GLN A 227 4.89 20.91 1.89
C GLN A 227 5.01 19.88 0.78
N HIS A 228 4.13 19.96 -0.20
CA HIS A 228 4.07 19.01 -1.30
C HIS A 228 5.39 18.94 -2.10
N THR A 229 6.15 20.04 -2.21
CA THR A 229 7.52 20.05 -2.79
C THR A 229 8.43 18.98 -2.17
N ASN A 230 8.37 18.79 -0.84
CA ASN A 230 9.20 17.78 -0.18
C ASN A 230 8.74 16.34 -0.54
N VAL A 231 7.46 16.13 -0.84
CA VAL A 231 6.93 14.84 -1.31
C VAL A 231 7.39 14.54 -2.74
N VAL A 232 7.44 15.56 -3.60
CA VAL A 232 8.00 15.46 -4.96
C VAL A 232 9.48 15.09 -4.92
N GLU A 233 10.28 15.75 -4.07
CA GLU A 233 11.69 15.42 -3.87
C GLU A 233 11.86 13.98 -3.34
N LEU A 234 11.06 13.58 -2.33
CA LEU A 234 11.14 12.27 -1.70
C LEU A 234 10.87 11.11 -2.66
N THR A 235 9.92 11.27 -3.58
CA THR A 235 9.54 10.22 -4.56
C THR A 235 10.51 10.12 -5.75
N SER A 236 11.19 11.21 -6.09
CA SER A 236 12.07 11.31 -7.26
C SER A 236 13.55 11.10 -6.96
N TRP A 237 13.91 10.77 -5.70
CA TRP A 237 15.29 10.57 -5.26
C TRP A 237 16.08 9.52 -6.07
N GLN A 238 15.38 8.53 -6.67
CA GLN A 238 15.94 7.51 -7.58
C GLN A 238 15.46 7.69 -9.03
N SER A 239 15.19 8.93 -9.45
CA SER A 239 14.66 9.24 -10.80
C SER A 239 15.43 8.62 -11.98
N PRO A 240 16.77 8.47 -11.96
CA PRO A 240 17.46 7.74 -13.04
C PRO A 240 17.01 6.28 -13.16
N ALA A 241 16.83 5.59 -12.03
CA ALA A 241 16.40 4.19 -12.01
C ALA A 241 14.91 4.04 -12.36
N ILE A 242 14.07 4.97 -11.88
CA ILE A 242 12.65 5.04 -12.22
C ILE A 242 12.51 5.19 -13.74
N SER A 243 13.24 6.12 -14.34
CA SER A 243 13.23 6.36 -15.79
C SER A 243 13.72 5.14 -16.57
N LEU A 244 14.77 4.47 -16.09
CA LEU A 244 15.28 3.24 -16.69
C LEU A 244 14.19 2.15 -16.75
N ILE A 245 13.49 1.90 -15.63
CA ILE A 245 12.42 0.89 -15.56
C ILE A 245 11.22 1.29 -16.42
N GLN A 246 10.81 2.55 -16.40
CA GLN A 246 9.68 3.04 -17.20
C GLN A 246 9.94 3.03 -18.71
N SER A 247 11.21 3.15 -19.13
CA SER A 247 11.59 3.08 -20.54
C SER A 247 11.44 1.68 -21.14
N ASP A 248 11.37 0.64 -20.30
CA ASP A 248 11.11 -0.73 -20.73
C ASP A 248 9.62 -0.92 -21.08
N THR A 249 9.37 -1.04 -22.38
CA THR A 249 8.04 -1.26 -22.96
C THR A 249 7.75 -2.74 -23.25
N SER A 250 8.65 -3.64 -22.85
CA SER A 250 8.47 -5.07 -23.04
C SER A 250 7.27 -5.60 -22.24
N PRO A 251 6.62 -6.69 -22.69
CA PRO A 251 5.53 -7.32 -21.95
C PRO A 251 5.99 -7.90 -20.60
N ASP A 252 7.28 -8.19 -20.45
CA ASP A 252 7.92 -8.72 -19.24
C ASP A 252 8.53 -7.60 -18.36
N ARG A 253 8.22 -6.32 -18.61
CA ARG A 253 8.79 -5.19 -17.86
C ARG A 253 8.61 -5.39 -16.35
N LEU A 254 9.67 -5.14 -15.60
CA LEU A 254 9.64 -5.25 -14.15
C LEU A 254 8.82 -4.11 -13.54
N GLN A 255 8.12 -4.43 -12.46
CA GLN A 255 7.33 -3.46 -11.73
C GLN A 255 8.17 -2.84 -10.60
N LEU A 256 8.18 -1.51 -10.51
CA LEU A 256 8.81 -0.80 -9.40
C LEU A 256 7.85 -0.66 -8.22
N ILE A 257 8.25 -1.11 -7.03
CA ILE A 257 7.43 -1.01 -5.81
C ILE A 257 8.18 -0.32 -4.67
N MET A 258 7.45 0.47 -3.89
CA MET A 258 7.89 0.91 -2.56
C MET A 258 7.51 -0.19 -1.57
N SER A 259 8.47 -1.08 -1.28
CA SER A 259 8.26 -2.23 -0.40
C SER A 259 8.18 -1.85 1.08
N GLU A 260 8.62 -0.66 1.45
CA GLU A 260 8.43 -0.12 2.79
C GLU A 260 8.54 1.40 2.81
N PHE A 261 7.59 2.06 3.46
CA PHE A 261 7.73 3.45 3.83
C PHE A 261 6.86 3.79 5.03
N ASN A 262 7.23 4.85 5.74
CA ASN A 262 6.33 5.59 6.62
C ASN A 262 6.97 6.98 6.91
N SER A 263 6.40 7.73 7.85
CA SER A 263 6.81 9.08 8.19
C SER A 263 8.25 9.19 8.70
N ALA A 264 8.67 8.33 9.63
CA ALA A 264 10.03 8.26 10.11
C ALA A 264 10.37 6.83 10.52
N SER A 265 11.57 6.33 10.22
CA SER A 265 11.97 5.00 10.66
C SER A 265 12.16 4.94 12.18
N CYS A 266 12.36 3.74 12.72
CA CYS A 266 12.49 3.50 14.17
C CYS A 266 11.26 3.93 14.99
N GLY A 267 10.08 3.54 14.51
CA GLY A 267 8.81 3.69 15.23
C GLY A 267 8.07 5.02 15.03
N GLY A 268 8.61 5.92 14.20
CA GLY A 268 7.99 7.22 13.96
C GLY A 268 8.32 8.21 15.06
N VAL A 269 7.86 9.44 14.85
CA VAL A 269 8.00 10.56 15.79
C VAL A 269 6.64 10.79 16.47
N PRO A 270 6.51 10.56 17.80
CA PRO A 270 5.29 10.87 18.53
C PRO A 270 4.89 12.33 18.35
N THR A 271 3.59 12.63 18.25
CA THR A 271 3.02 13.97 17.96
C THR A 271 3.24 14.50 16.55
N VAL A 272 3.99 13.79 15.71
CA VAL A 272 4.16 14.10 14.29
C VAL A 272 3.53 12.98 13.46
N SER A 273 4.05 11.77 13.57
CA SER A 273 3.65 10.59 12.76
C SER A 273 2.23 10.13 13.02
N ASP A 274 1.74 10.30 14.24
CA ASP A 274 0.40 9.92 14.70
C ASP A 274 -0.62 11.06 14.56
N THR A 275 -0.44 11.96 13.60
CA THR A 275 -1.34 13.10 13.34
C THR A 275 -2.06 12.99 12.01
N PHE A 276 -3.15 13.74 11.86
CA PHE A 276 -3.90 13.85 10.61
C PHE A 276 -3.03 14.40 9.47
N ALA A 277 -2.19 15.40 9.74
CA ALA A 277 -1.30 15.97 8.74
C ALA A 277 -0.34 14.92 8.17
N VAL A 278 0.33 14.16 9.03
CA VAL A 278 1.39 13.24 8.60
C VAL A 278 0.84 11.85 8.33
N GLY A 279 0.25 11.23 9.35
CA GLY A 279 -0.28 9.88 9.24
C GLY A 279 -1.37 9.78 8.18
N THR A 280 -2.18 10.82 7.97
CA THR A 280 -3.25 10.81 6.95
C THR A 280 -2.87 11.55 5.67
N LEU A 281 -2.83 12.88 5.67
CA LEU A 281 -2.75 13.67 4.44
C LEU A 281 -1.44 13.45 3.68
N TRP A 282 -0.29 13.53 4.36
CA TRP A 282 1.02 13.27 3.76
C TRP A 282 1.15 11.83 3.26
N THR A 283 0.66 10.83 4.01
CA THR A 283 0.73 9.43 3.56
C THR A 283 -0.02 9.22 2.23
N ILE A 284 -1.17 9.88 2.05
CA ILE A 284 -1.92 9.84 0.78
C ILE A 284 -1.15 10.60 -0.30
N ASP A 285 -0.66 11.80 -0.02
CA ASP A 285 0.13 12.60 -0.95
C ASP A 285 1.34 11.82 -1.46
N TYR A 286 2.11 11.21 -0.55
CA TYR A 286 3.26 10.40 -0.89
C TYR A 286 2.89 9.16 -1.72
N ALA A 287 1.77 8.49 -1.42
CA ALA A 287 1.29 7.36 -2.21
C ALA A 287 0.87 7.77 -3.63
N LEU A 288 0.16 8.90 -3.79
CA LEU A 288 -0.26 9.41 -5.09
C LEU A 288 0.93 9.92 -5.89
N GLN A 289 1.91 10.56 -5.24
CA GLN A 289 3.13 10.98 -5.90
C GLN A 289 4.00 9.80 -6.34
N MET A 290 4.08 8.73 -5.54
CA MET A 290 4.74 7.49 -5.98
C MET A 290 4.06 6.94 -7.25
N ALA A 291 2.73 6.91 -7.28
CA ALA A 291 2.00 6.48 -8.47
C ALA A 291 2.25 7.42 -9.68
N SER A 292 2.35 8.74 -9.47
CA SER A 292 2.58 9.71 -10.54
C SER A 292 3.95 9.58 -11.20
N VAL A 293 4.97 9.14 -10.45
CA VAL A 293 6.33 8.96 -10.98
C VAL A 293 6.65 7.54 -11.44
N GLY A 294 5.78 6.54 -11.20
CA GLY A 294 5.92 5.21 -11.81
C GLY A 294 5.96 4.00 -10.88
N TYR A 295 5.77 4.18 -9.58
CA TYR A 295 5.63 3.05 -8.67
C TYR A 295 4.27 2.37 -8.89
N THR A 296 4.25 1.04 -8.93
CA THR A 296 3.02 0.27 -9.13
C THR A 296 2.40 -0.24 -7.82
N ALA A 297 3.13 -0.13 -6.71
CA ALA A 297 2.66 -0.48 -5.37
C ALA A 297 3.47 0.24 -4.30
N ALA A 298 2.85 0.48 -3.15
CA ALA A 298 3.51 1.00 -1.97
C ALA A 298 2.98 0.32 -0.70
N HIS A 299 3.86 0.03 0.26
CA HIS A 299 3.52 -0.65 1.52
C HIS A 299 3.85 0.25 2.72
N VAL A 300 2.81 0.74 3.39
CA VAL A 300 2.92 1.53 4.62
C VAL A 300 3.34 0.60 5.75
N HIS A 301 4.49 0.87 6.37
CA HIS A 301 5.02 0.02 7.44
C HIS A 301 4.23 0.17 8.74
N THR A 302 4.00 -0.95 9.44
CA THR A 302 3.35 -0.99 10.76
C THR A 302 3.93 -2.17 11.53
N ARG A 303 4.00 -2.06 12.86
CA ARG A 303 4.67 -3.04 13.72
C ARG A 303 4.02 -3.12 15.10
N GLU A 304 4.64 -3.69 16.11
CA GLU A 304 4.03 -3.90 17.45
C GLU A 304 3.43 -2.63 18.10
N ARG A 305 2.61 -2.81 19.13
CA ARG A 305 1.96 -1.72 19.88
C ARG A 305 2.95 -0.69 20.42
N GLY A 306 2.47 0.56 20.52
CA GLY A 306 3.26 1.69 21.06
C GLY A 306 4.00 2.50 20.00
N ILE A 307 3.86 2.12 18.73
CA ILE A 307 4.56 2.75 17.60
C ILE A 307 3.69 3.83 16.96
N SER A 308 4.28 5.02 16.74
CA SER A 308 3.54 6.24 16.41
C SER A 308 2.96 6.22 15.00
N TYR A 309 3.62 5.55 14.07
CA TYR A 309 3.14 5.47 12.68
C TYR A 309 2.21 4.28 12.39
N ASN A 310 1.84 3.50 13.41
CA ASN A 310 1.00 2.31 13.22
C ASN A 310 -0.38 2.72 12.70
N LEU A 311 -1.01 1.81 11.93
CA LEU A 311 -2.37 1.99 11.42
C LEU A 311 -3.42 2.00 12.54
N PHE A 312 -3.19 1.18 13.56
CA PHE A 312 -4.10 1.00 14.69
C PHE A 312 -3.31 0.45 15.87
N THR A 313 -3.88 0.58 17.07
CA THR A 313 -3.31 0.08 18.31
C THR A 313 -4.23 -1.00 18.89
N PRO A 314 -3.85 -2.28 18.81
CA PRO A 314 -4.56 -3.35 19.50
C PRO A 314 -4.59 -3.13 21.01
N THR A 315 -5.68 -3.55 21.65
CA THR A 315 -5.75 -3.64 23.12
C THR A 315 -5.01 -4.87 23.63
N GLN A 316 -4.86 -5.01 24.95
CA GLN A 316 -4.42 -6.28 25.54
C GLN A 316 -5.56 -7.30 25.47
N GLY A 317 -5.42 -8.35 24.63
CA GLY A 317 -6.39 -9.46 24.52
C GLY A 317 -7.03 -9.59 23.13
N SER A 318 -7.87 -10.62 22.96
CA SER A 318 -8.53 -10.97 21.69
C SER A 318 -9.93 -10.34 21.49
N THR A 319 -10.46 -9.62 22.50
CA THR A 319 -11.79 -9.02 22.48
C THR A 319 -11.76 -7.52 22.85
N GLY A 320 -12.15 -6.65 21.91
CA GLY A 320 -12.60 -5.27 22.17
C GLY A 320 -11.54 -4.15 22.15
N ASP A 321 -11.95 -2.99 21.62
CA ASP A 321 -11.43 -1.61 21.76
C ASP A 321 -10.09 -1.20 21.12
N TRP A 322 -9.77 -1.72 19.94
CA TRP A 322 -8.62 -1.20 19.19
C TRP A 322 -8.80 0.28 18.88
N VAL A 323 -7.73 1.05 19.03
CA VAL A 323 -7.71 2.46 18.65
C VAL A 323 -7.29 2.56 17.19
N THR A 324 -8.11 3.17 16.34
CA THR A 324 -7.70 3.53 14.98
C THR A 324 -6.75 4.73 15.05
N ASN A 325 -5.59 4.62 14.41
CA ASN A 325 -4.64 5.73 14.31
C ASN A 325 -4.79 6.42 12.93
N PRO A 326 -4.29 7.66 12.76
CA PRO A 326 -4.42 8.41 11.51
C PRO A 326 -3.94 7.67 10.24
N PRO A 327 -2.83 6.89 10.26
CA PRO A 327 -2.38 6.14 9.07
C PRO A 327 -3.39 5.16 8.46
N TYR A 328 -4.35 4.64 9.25
CA TYR A 328 -5.41 3.80 8.68
C TYR A 328 -6.36 4.58 7.75
N TYR A 329 -6.66 5.85 8.06
CA TYR A 329 -7.50 6.67 7.21
C TYR A 329 -6.86 6.97 5.85
N ALA A 330 -5.52 7.02 5.79
CA ALA A 330 -4.80 7.10 4.52
C ALA A 330 -5.05 5.87 3.65
N LEU A 331 -4.95 4.66 4.22
CA LEU A 331 -5.17 3.42 3.47
C LEU A 331 -6.58 3.30 2.90
N ILE A 332 -7.63 3.62 3.67
CA ILE A 332 -9.00 3.53 3.17
C ILE A 332 -9.27 4.56 2.06
N ALA A 333 -8.72 5.77 2.18
CA ALA A 333 -8.92 6.83 1.20
C ALA A 333 -8.15 6.50 -0.10
N THR A 334 -6.85 6.16 0.02
CA THR A 334 -6.01 5.80 -1.12
C THR A 334 -6.55 4.60 -1.89
N ALA A 335 -7.08 3.57 -1.20
CA ALA A 335 -7.71 2.43 -1.86
C ALA A 335 -8.88 2.87 -2.75
N GLU A 336 -9.75 3.74 -2.26
CA GLU A 336 -10.93 4.23 -3.00
C GLU A 336 -10.53 5.21 -4.12
N ILE A 337 -9.51 6.03 -3.90
CA ILE A 337 -8.95 6.98 -4.89
C ILE A 337 -8.39 6.22 -6.11
N LEU A 338 -7.57 5.20 -5.85
CA LEU A 338 -6.86 4.44 -6.88
C LEU A 338 -7.69 3.28 -7.47
N GLN A 339 -8.92 3.07 -6.99
CA GLN A 339 -9.79 2.03 -7.52
C GLN A 339 -10.13 2.30 -8.99
N ILE A 340 -9.62 1.47 -9.88
CA ILE A 340 -10.01 1.44 -11.29
C ILE A 340 -10.45 0.01 -11.61
N ASN A 341 -11.63 -0.13 -12.23
CA ASN A 341 -12.20 -1.45 -12.53
C ASN A 341 -11.54 -2.12 -13.75
N ASP A 342 -10.68 -1.38 -14.46
CA ASP A 342 -9.79 -1.92 -15.48
C ASP A 342 -8.58 -2.57 -14.81
N SER A 343 -8.28 -3.81 -15.19
CA SER A 343 -7.11 -4.57 -14.73
C SER A 343 -5.77 -3.89 -15.05
N ALA A 344 -5.73 -3.00 -16.05
CA ALA A 344 -4.54 -2.22 -16.38
C ALA A 344 -4.26 -1.08 -15.38
N GLY A 345 -5.17 -0.79 -14.43
CA GLY A 345 -5.02 0.28 -13.46
C GLY A 345 -5.42 1.65 -14.00
N GLY A 346 -4.96 2.72 -13.35
CA GLY A 346 -5.18 4.10 -13.77
C GLY A 346 -3.88 4.88 -13.84
N VAL A 347 -3.92 6.04 -14.50
CA VAL A 347 -2.78 6.97 -14.58
C VAL A 347 -2.99 8.09 -13.57
N VAL A 348 -2.03 8.29 -12.68
CA VAL A 348 -2.04 9.39 -11.71
C VAL A 348 -1.18 10.52 -12.23
N VAL A 349 -1.71 11.74 -12.21
CA VAL A 349 -1.00 12.94 -12.64
C VAL A 349 -1.06 13.96 -11.51
N ASP A 350 0.09 14.41 -11.05
CA ASP A 350 0.20 15.59 -10.18
C ASP A 350 -0.11 16.85 -11.00
N LEU A 351 -1.05 17.65 -10.51
CA LEU A 351 -1.58 18.82 -11.19
C LEU A 351 -0.74 20.09 -10.96
N ASN A 352 0.26 20.04 -10.08
CA ASN A 352 1.10 21.18 -9.71
C ASN A 352 0.27 22.43 -9.37
N ILE A 353 -0.82 22.23 -8.62
CA ILE A 353 -1.77 23.30 -8.28
C ILE A 353 -1.02 24.39 -7.50
N ALA A 354 -1.17 25.64 -7.93
CA ALA A 354 -0.47 26.78 -7.31
C ALA A 354 1.06 26.61 -7.24
N ASN A 355 1.66 25.92 -8.22
CA ASN A 355 3.09 25.62 -8.26
C ASN A 355 3.58 24.78 -7.06
N SER A 356 2.72 23.93 -6.48
CA SER A 356 3.00 23.10 -5.31
C SER A 356 4.23 22.20 -5.43
N GLN A 357 4.63 21.84 -6.65
CA GLN A 357 5.84 21.03 -6.88
C GLN A 357 7.13 21.76 -6.54
N ASN A 358 7.13 23.10 -6.56
CA ASN A 358 8.34 23.91 -6.39
C ASN A 358 8.21 24.99 -5.31
N ASP A 359 7.00 25.41 -4.96
CA ASP A 359 6.75 26.42 -3.93
C ASP A 359 6.44 25.78 -2.58
N LYS A 360 7.41 25.85 -1.65
CA LYS A 360 7.26 25.39 -0.26
C LYS A 360 6.23 26.19 0.55
N ASN A 361 5.70 27.30 0.02
CA ASN A 361 4.62 28.06 0.65
C ASN A 361 3.24 27.70 0.10
N ALA A 362 3.16 26.84 -0.93
CA ALA A 362 1.88 26.35 -1.41
C ALA A 362 1.17 25.58 -0.29
N THR A 363 -0.05 26.01 0.05
CA THR A 363 -0.89 25.37 1.07
C THR A 363 -1.91 24.39 0.48
N VAL A 364 -1.80 24.15 -0.83
CA VAL A 364 -2.66 23.25 -1.59
C VAL A 364 -1.83 22.38 -2.52
N ALA A 365 -2.34 21.21 -2.83
CA ALA A 365 -1.81 20.32 -3.87
C ALA A 365 -2.98 19.55 -4.50
N GLY A 366 -2.75 18.83 -5.58
CA GLY A 366 -3.78 17.97 -6.11
C GLY A 366 -3.35 17.08 -7.26
N TYR A 367 -4.14 16.05 -7.49
CA TYR A 367 -3.91 15.02 -8.48
C TYR A 367 -5.15 14.80 -9.34
N ALA A 368 -4.95 14.40 -10.59
CA ALA A 368 -5.97 13.79 -11.43
C ALA A 368 -5.68 12.30 -11.61
N ILE A 369 -6.73 11.49 -11.50
CA ILE A 369 -6.66 10.05 -11.74
C ILE A 369 -7.46 9.79 -13.01
N TYR A 370 -6.76 9.30 -14.02
CA TYR A 370 -7.32 8.95 -15.31
C TYR A 370 -7.60 7.45 -15.40
N ASP A 371 -8.44 7.09 -16.36
CA ASP A 371 -8.56 5.71 -16.82
C ASP A 371 -7.21 5.11 -17.25
N SER A 372 -7.18 3.80 -17.47
CA SER A 372 -5.99 3.04 -17.91
C SER A 372 -5.36 3.55 -19.20
N LYS A 373 -6.11 4.29 -20.02
CA LYS A 373 -5.67 4.84 -21.30
C LYS A 373 -5.15 6.27 -21.18
N GLY A 374 -5.25 6.89 -19.99
CA GLY A 374 -4.92 8.30 -19.78
C GLY A 374 -5.86 9.27 -20.50
N SER A 375 -7.04 8.82 -20.91
CA SER A 375 -7.92 9.57 -21.83
C SER A 375 -9.04 10.31 -21.12
N THR A 376 -9.55 9.74 -20.03
CA THR A 376 -10.68 10.28 -19.28
C THR A 376 -10.31 10.45 -17.82
N VAL A 377 -10.57 11.64 -17.27
CA VAL A 377 -10.45 11.84 -15.81
C VAL A 377 -11.59 11.09 -15.12
N GLU A 378 -11.24 10.25 -14.16
CA GLU A 378 -12.18 9.58 -13.27
C GLU A 378 -12.31 10.32 -11.95
N ARG A 379 -11.21 10.90 -11.44
CA ARG A 379 -11.20 11.59 -10.14
C ARG A 379 -10.23 12.76 -10.09
N PHE A 380 -10.58 13.73 -9.26
CA PHE A 380 -9.64 14.73 -8.74
C PHE A 380 -9.44 14.50 -7.25
N VAL A 381 -8.20 14.65 -6.77
CA VAL A 381 -7.85 14.66 -5.36
C VAL A 381 -7.28 16.03 -5.03
N LEU A 382 -7.84 16.71 -4.05
CA LEU A 382 -7.57 18.12 -3.77
C LEU A 382 -7.21 18.26 -2.30
N PHE A 383 -5.98 18.68 -2.01
CA PHE A 383 -5.47 18.85 -0.66
C PHE A 383 -5.54 20.32 -0.23
N ASN A 384 -5.99 20.55 1.00
CA ASN A 384 -5.86 21.82 1.71
C ASN A 384 -5.08 21.58 3.01
N TYR A 385 -3.81 21.99 2.99
CA TYR A 385 -2.86 21.90 4.08
C TYR A 385 -2.85 23.13 4.99
N ALA A 386 -3.71 24.12 4.75
CA ALA A 386 -3.73 25.33 5.54
C ALA A 386 -3.96 25.00 7.03
N ASN A 387 -3.21 25.68 7.90
CA ASN A 387 -3.42 25.60 9.34
C ASN A 387 -4.47 26.63 9.74
N VAL A 388 -5.63 26.18 10.21
CA VAL A 388 -6.75 27.03 10.62
C VAL A 388 -6.36 28.11 11.65
N SER A 389 -5.36 27.85 12.51
CA SER A 389 -4.90 28.84 13.50
C SER A 389 -4.27 30.08 12.88
N ASN A 390 -3.88 30.03 11.61
CA ASN A 390 -3.29 31.15 10.89
C ASN A 390 -4.35 32.07 10.24
N PHE A 391 -5.63 31.77 10.41
CA PHE A 391 -6.74 32.47 9.77
C PHE A 391 -7.75 32.99 10.82
N PRO A 392 -8.46 34.11 10.53
CA PRO A 392 -9.41 34.69 11.49
C PRO A 392 -10.66 33.83 11.71
N THR A 393 -10.99 32.94 10.77
CA THR A 393 -12.09 31.97 10.88
C THR A 393 -11.72 30.69 10.13
N GLU A 394 -12.32 29.56 10.50
CA GLU A 394 -12.16 28.29 9.76
C GLU A 394 -12.55 28.43 8.28
N SER A 395 -13.62 29.18 7.99
CA SER A 395 -14.08 29.42 6.62
C SER A 395 -13.06 30.19 5.77
N ALA A 396 -12.26 31.07 6.39
CA ALA A 396 -11.22 31.82 5.71
C ALA A 396 -9.98 30.97 5.37
N ALA A 397 -9.84 29.80 6.01
CA ALA A 397 -8.80 28.83 5.71
C ALA A 397 -9.20 27.83 4.61
N ALA A 398 -10.46 27.85 4.14
CA ALA A 398 -10.91 26.97 3.07
C ALA A 398 -10.26 27.32 1.72
N ALA A 399 -9.94 26.29 0.93
CA ALA A 399 -9.42 26.43 -0.42
C ALA A 399 -10.51 26.14 -1.45
N THR A 400 -10.58 26.95 -2.50
CA THR A 400 -11.52 26.77 -3.61
C THR A 400 -10.80 26.29 -4.86
N PHE A 401 -11.24 25.16 -5.40
CA PHE A 401 -10.67 24.55 -6.60
C PHE A 401 -11.67 24.63 -7.76
N ALA A 402 -11.27 25.29 -8.85
CA ALA A 402 -12.08 25.32 -10.06
C ALA A 402 -11.80 24.07 -10.91
N LEU A 403 -12.85 23.31 -11.22
CA LEU A 403 -12.76 22.13 -12.07
C LEU A 403 -13.30 22.42 -13.47
N PRO A 404 -12.57 22.04 -14.53
CA PRO A 404 -12.88 22.46 -15.87
C PRO A 404 -14.02 21.64 -16.47
N THR A 405 -14.80 22.26 -17.37
CA THR A 405 -15.97 21.65 -18.01
C THR A 405 -15.63 20.37 -18.80
N ASN A 406 -14.45 20.33 -19.43
CA ASN A 406 -14.03 19.19 -20.27
C ASN A 406 -13.85 17.89 -19.47
N ALA A 407 -13.56 17.98 -18.17
CA ALA A 407 -13.47 16.83 -17.28
C ALA A 407 -14.83 16.13 -17.07
N PHE A 408 -15.95 16.83 -17.30
CA PHE A 408 -17.32 16.35 -17.05
C PHE A 408 -18.15 16.17 -18.32
N SER A 409 -17.48 15.94 -19.47
CA SER A 409 -18.16 15.75 -20.75
C SER A 409 -18.89 14.40 -20.86
N GLY A 410 -19.88 14.31 -21.76
CA GLY A 410 -20.66 13.09 -22.00
C GLY A 410 -21.73 12.83 -20.93
N SER A 411 -21.87 11.56 -20.48
CA SER A 411 -22.85 11.16 -19.46
C SER A 411 -22.42 11.47 -18.01
N LYS A 412 -21.26 12.08 -17.80
CA LYS A 412 -20.66 12.37 -16.49
C LYS A 412 -21.08 13.76 -15.97
N THR A 413 -22.40 14.00 -15.88
CA THR A 413 -22.94 15.34 -15.55
C THR A 413 -22.96 15.67 -14.05
N GLY A 414 -22.98 14.66 -13.19
CA GLY A 414 -22.95 14.81 -11.73
C GLY A 414 -21.62 14.37 -11.12
N ALA A 415 -21.14 15.11 -10.13
CA ALA A 415 -20.00 14.76 -9.31
C ALA A 415 -20.44 14.43 -7.88
N VAL A 416 -19.74 13.48 -7.26
CA VAL A 416 -19.80 13.27 -5.80
C VAL A 416 -18.47 13.69 -5.22
N VAL A 417 -18.49 14.58 -4.24
CA VAL A 417 -17.31 15.01 -3.49
C VAL A 417 -17.32 14.32 -2.14
N LYS A 418 -16.25 13.59 -1.85
CA LYS A 418 -16.03 12.91 -0.58
C LYS A 418 -14.88 13.58 0.16
N PHE A 419 -15.07 13.87 1.44
CA PHE A 419 -14.10 14.61 2.24
C PHE A 419 -13.38 13.70 3.22
N LEU A 420 -12.07 13.87 3.31
CA LEU A 420 -11.24 13.40 4.40
C LEU A 420 -10.92 14.60 5.28
N SER A 421 -11.49 14.65 6.48
CA SER A 421 -11.49 15.84 7.32
C SER A 421 -11.16 15.52 8.77
N ALA A 422 -10.63 16.52 9.48
CA ALA A 422 -10.35 16.46 10.90
C ALA A 422 -10.53 17.84 11.56
N SER A 423 -10.36 17.90 12.87
CA SER A 423 -10.42 19.16 13.64
C SER A 423 -9.19 20.07 13.41
N GLY A 424 -8.10 19.53 12.85
CA GLY A 424 -6.87 20.27 12.56
C GLY A 424 -5.71 19.36 12.15
N LEU A 425 -4.57 19.95 11.79
CA LEU A 425 -3.38 19.23 11.32
C LEU A 425 -2.81 18.26 12.36
N SER A 426 -2.78 18.64 13.64
CA SER A 426 -2.23 17.83 14.73
C SER A 426 -3.26 16.89 15.39
N GLU A 427 -4.47 16.78 14.84
CA GLU A 427 -5.51 15.88 15.36
C GLU A 427 -5.07 14.42 15.24
N LYS A 428 -5.37 13.60 16.24
CA LYS A 428 -4.96 12.19 16.30
C LYS A 428 -6.13 11.22 16.22
N PHE A 429 -7.33 11.68 16.56
CA PHE A 429 -8.50 10.85 16.76
C PHE A 429 -9.66 11.29 15.86
N ASN A 430 -10.06 12.57 15.92
CA ASN A 430 -11.24 13.10 15.24
C ASN A 430 -11.03 13.27 13.73
N ILE A 431 -10.97 12.13 13.04
CA ILE A 431 -10.77 12.03 11.60
C ILE A 431 -11.97 11.31 10.99
N ALA A 432 -12.45 11.80 9.85
CA ALA A 432 -13.58 11.22 9.13
C ALA A 432 -13.29 11.09 7.63
N TRP A 433 -13.84 10.03 7.02
CA TRP A 433 -13.86 9.80 5.58
C TRP A 433 -15.30 9.74 5.07
N GLY A 434 -15.74 10.80 4.39
CA GLY A 434 -17.09 10.96 3.84
C GLY A 434 -18.18 11.03 4.90
N GLY A 435 -17.92 11.74 6.00
CA GLY A 435 -18.83 11.83 7.16
C GLY A 435 -18.83 10.60 8.07
N GLN A 436 -17.98 9.60 7.79
CA GLN A 436 -17.86 8.41 8.62
C GLN A 436 -16.54 8.40 9.40
N SER A 437 -16.57 7.99 10.67
CA SER A 437 -15.41 7.98 11.55
C SER A 437 -15.29 6.67 12.33
N LEU A 438 -14.10 6.43 12.88
CA LEU A 438 -13.78 5.35 13.82
C LEU A 438 -13.43 5.89 15.22
N VAL A 439 -13.67 7.17 15.50
CA VAL A 439 -13.51 7.73 16.85
C VAL A 439 -14.36 6.94 17.84
N GLY A 440 -13.71 6.37 18.85
CA GLY A 440 -14.38 5.54 19.86
C GLY A 440 -14.95 4.22 19.32
N VAL A 441 -14.56 3.80 18.10
CA VAL A 441 -15.07 2.58 17.46
C VAL A 441 -14.03 1.45 17.52
N GLY A 442 -14.11 0.65 18.58
CA GLY A 442 -13.17 -0.42 18.88
C GLY A 442 -13.15 -1.62 17.94
N ASN A 443 -14.20 -1.81 17.14
CA ASN A 443 -14.39 -2.99 16.29
C ASN A 443 -13.95 -2.77 14.83
N GLY A 444 -13.42 -1.60 14.47
CA GLY A 444 -12.94 -1.29 13.12
C GLY A 444 -14.03 -1.09 12.05
N THR A 445 -15.31 -0.92 12.43
CA THR A 445 -16.41 -0.67 11.48
C THR A 445 -16.77 0.80 11.44
N LEU A 446 -16.53 1.49 10.31
CA LEU A 446 -16.88 2.90 10.11
C LEU A 446 -18.34 3.20 10.50
N LYS A 447 -18.55 4.31 11.21
CA LYS A 447 -19.86 4.81 11.63
C LYS A 447 -20.08 6.23 11.16
N ASP A 448 -21.30 6.55 10.76
CA ASP A 448 -21.68 7.93 10.48
C ASP A 448 -21.44 8.80 11.72
N ASN A 449 -20.98 10.03 11.50
CA ASN A 449 -20.66 10.98 12.55
C ASN A 449 -21.14 12.38 12.13
N ASP A 450 -22.04 12.95 12.92
CA ASP A 450 -22.69 14.24 12.62
C ASP A 450 -21.93 15.45 13.21
N ALA A 451 -20.74 15.25 13.76
CA ALA A 451 -19.91 16.35 14.24
C ALA A 451 -19.49 17.26 13.09
N SER A 452 -19.35 18.57 13.35
CA SER A 452 -19.04 19.57 12.31
C SER A 452 -17.72 19.33 11.57
N TRP A 453 -16.74 18.68 12.22
CA TRP A 453 -15.46 18.30 11.63
C TRP A 453 -15.55 17.04 10.74
N ALA A 454 -16.64 16.26 10.83
CA ALA A 454 -16.88 15.05 10.04
C ALA A 454 -17.68 15.39 8.78
N VAL A 455 -17.01 15.97 7.79
CA VAL A 455 -17.69 16.54 6.61
C VAL A 455 -18.30 15.43 5.74
N PRO A 456 -19.63 15.41 5.52
CA PRO A 456 -20.29 14.38 4.73
C PRO A 456 -20.06 14.57 3.23
N ASN A 457 -20.37 13.53 2.45
CA ASN A 457 -20.32 13.60 1.00
C ASN A 457 -21.28 14.67 0.45
N GLN A 458 -20.85 15.34 -0.62
CA GLN A 458 -21.65 16.34 -1.34
C GLN A 458 -21.92 15.88 -2.77
N ARG A 459 -23.07 16.26 -3.31
CA ARG A 459 -23.41 16.10 -4.74
C ARG A 459 -23.39 17.46 -5.42
N MET A 460 -22.77 17.52 -6.59
CA MET A 460 -22.58 18.77 -7.31
C MET A 460 -22.90 18.57 -8.80
N ASP A 461 -23.54 19.57 -9.40
CA ASP A 461 -23.65 19.68 -10.85
C ASP A 461 -22.36 20.31 -11.38
N CYS A 462 -21.64 19.56 -12.21
CA CYS A 462 -20.39 20.01 -12.83
C CYS A 462 -20.49 19.99 -14.36
N THR A 463 -21.71 19.98 -14.93
CA THR A 463 -21.96 20.01 -16.39
C THR A 463 -21.29 21.17 -17.11
N LYS A 464 -21.09 22.30 -16.43
CA LYS A 464 -20.40 23.49 -16.93
C LYS A 464 -19.06 23.72 -16.25
N GLY A 465 -18.49 22.70 -15.62
CA GLY A 465 -17.46 22.88 -14.59
C GLY A 465 -18.10 23.29 -13.26
N CYS A 466 -17.32 23.27 -12.19
CA CYS A 466 -17.77 23.58 -10.84
C CYS A 466 -16.62 24.02 -9.94
N SER A 467 -16.94 24.61 -8.79
CA SER A 467 -15.94 25.00 -7.78
C SER A 467 -16.14 24.16 -6.53
N VAL A 468 -15.10 23.44 -6.12
CA VAL A 468 -15.11 22.61 -4.91
C VAL A 468 -14.42 23.37 -3.78
N ASN A 469 -15.13 23.58 -2.67
CA ASN A 469 -14.59 24.18 -1.46
C ASN A 469 -14.11 23.08 -0.51
N VAL A 470 -12.82 23.11 -0.17
CA VAL A 470 -12.18 22.15 0.73
C VAL A 470 -11.79 22.86 2.02
N PRO A 471 -12.36 22.48 3.18
CA PRO A 471 -12.01 23.09 4.46
C PRO A 471 -10.55 22.80 4.84
N ALA A 472 -10.03 23.54 5.82
CA ALA A 472 -8.69 23.33 6.35
C ALA A 472 -8.74 22.62 7.71
N ALA A 473 -7.84 21.69 8.03
CA ALA A 473 -7.07 20.89 7.08
C ALA A 473 -7.95 19.75 6.57
N ALA A 474 -7.97 19.51 5.26
CA ALA A 474 -8.75 18.43 4.68
C ALA A 474 -8.25 18.05 3.28
N MET A 475 -8.77 16.93 2.78
CA MET A 475 -8.65 16.53 1.39
C MET A 475 -10.04 16.23 0.84
N ALA A 476 -10.31 16.58 -0.42
CA ALA A 476 -11.52 16.20 -1.12
C ALA A 476 -11.19 15.29 -2.31
N VAL A 477 -12.03 14.29 -2.54
CA VAL A 477 -12.00 13.45 -3.74
C VAL A 477 -13.28 13.70 -4.52
N VAL A 478 -13.12 14.17 -5.75
CA VAL A 478 -14.21 14.46 -6.67
C VAL A 478 -14.34 13.31 -7.64
N PHE A 479 -15.40 12.52 -7.50
CA PHE A 479 -15.69 11.40 -8.38
C PHE A 479 -16.48 11.87 -9.61
N VAL A 480 -15.84 11.81 -10.78
CA VAL A 480 -16.40 12.27 -12.05
C VAL A 480 -17.38 11.21 -12.58
N GLY A 481 -18.68 11.53 -12.61
CA GLY A 481 -19.71 10.59 -13.08
C GLY A 481 -20.27 9.64 -12.02
N GLY A 482 -19.96 9.85 -10.74
CA GLY A 482 -20.50 9.11 -9.60
C GLY A 482 -19.45 8.30 -8.82
N THR A 483 -19.81 7.83 -7.63
CA THR A 483 -18.90 7.07 -6.75
C THR A 483 -18.62 5.66 -7.25
N ASN A 484 -17.51 5.09 -6.80
CA ASN A 484 -17.21 3.69 -7.05
C ASN A 484 -18.25 2.77 -6.39
N LYS A 485 -18.41 1.59 -6.99
CA LYS A 485 -19.07 0.48 -6.31
C LYS A 485 -18.11 -0.12 -5.30
N LEU A 486 -18.56 -0.23 -4.05
CA LEU A 486 -17.84 -0.96 -3.02
C LEU A 486 -18.09 -2.46 -3.20
N ASN A 487 -17.05 -3.26 -3.04
CA ASN A 487 -17.22 -4.72 -2.98
C ASN A 487 -17.79 -5.07 -1.61
N THR A 488 -19.07 -5.37 -1.55
CA THR A 488 -19.67 -5.94 -0.34
C THR A 488 -19.38 -7.44 -0.33
N ALA A 489 -18.38 -7.87 0.43
CA ALA A 489 -18.28 -9.30 0.77
C ALA A 489 -19.52 -9.68 1.58
N SER A 490 -20.22 -10.74 1.16
CA SER A 490 -21.26 -11.36 1.98
C SER A 490 -20.60 -11.94 3.22
N THR A 491 -20.76 -11.28 4.37
CA THR A 491 -20.36 -11.84 5.67
C THR A 491 -20.97 -13.24 5.80
N PRO A 492 -20.21 -14.28 6.20
CA PRO A 492 -20.83 -15.53 6.61
C PRO A 492 -21.72 -15.22 7.80
N THR A 493 -23.04 -15.18 7.59
CA THR A 493 -23.99 -15.21 8.70
C THR A 493 -23.74 -16.52 9.43
N ASN A 494 -23.19 -16.43 10.64
CA ASN A 494 -23.30 -17.52 11.61
C ASN A 494 -24.80 -17.77 11.79
N GLY A 495 -25.31 -18.79 11.11
CA GLY A 495 -26.68 -19.23 11.23
C GLY A 495 -26.90 -19.71 12.64
N THR A 496 -27.46 -18.84 13.49
CA THR A 496 -28.15 -19.27 14.69
C THR A 496 -29.30 -20.14 14.20
N GLN A 497 -29.16 -21.47 14.31
CA GLN A 497 -30.28 -22.38 14.18
C GLN A 497 -31.26 -22.07 15.33
N THR A 498 -32.24 -21.21 15.05
CA THR A 498 -33.48 -21.16 15.81
C THR A 498 -34.31 -22.37 15.40
N THR A 499 -34.27 -23.39 16.25
CA THR A 499 -35.27 -24.47 16.27
C THR A 499 -36.65 -23.87 16.53
N SER A 500 -37.39 -23.63 15.45
CA SER A 500 -38.83 -23.41 15.51
C SER A 500 -39.52 -24.58 14.83
N SER A 501 -40.10 -25.43 15.66
CA SER A 501 -41.01 -26.50 15.30
C SER A 501 -42.25 -25.91 14.63
N SER A 502 -42.38 -26.12 13.32
CA SER A 502 -43.70 -26.14 12.67
C SER A 502 -43.70 -27.11 11.48
N THR A 503 -44.44 -28.18 11.71
CA THR A 503 -45.10 -29.15 10.84
C THR A 503 -44.87 -29.02 9.32
N GLN A 504 -44.22 -30.04 8.76
CA GLN A 504 -44.20 -30.34 7.32
C GLN A 504 -45.61 -30.53 6.77
N LEU A 505 -45.91 -29.86 5.65
CA LEU A 505 -46.75 -30.40 4.59
C LEU A 505 -45.89 -30.45 3.33
N ALA A 506 -45.51 -31.67 2.97
CA ALA A 506 -44.76 -31.97 1.77
C ALA A 506 -45.62 -31.78 0.52
N SER A 507 -45.09 -31.10 -0.50
CA SER A 507 -45.43 -31.40 -1.89
C SER A 507 -44.15 -31.47 -2.69
N SER A 508 -43.96 -32.64 -3.29
CA SER A 508 -42.85 -33.06 -4.11
C SER A 508 -43.01 -32.53 -5.54
N SER A 509 -41.91 -32.06 -6.14
CA SER A 509 -41.69 -32.26 -7.57
C SER A 509 -40.19 -32.26 -7.90
N GLN A 510 -39.76 -33.38 -8.46
CA GLN A 510 -38.45 -33.62 -9.04
C GLN A 510 -38.38 -33.03 -10.46
N SER A 511 -37.20 -32.52 -10.85
CA SER A 511 -36.58 -32.72 -12.18
C SER A 511 -35.13 -32.17 -12.09
N SER A 512 -34.09 -33.00 -12.06
CA SER A 512 -33.39 -33.71 -13.15
C SER A 512 -32.77 -32.82 -14.24
N SER A 513 -31.43 -32.70 -14.17
CA SER A 513 -30.42 -32.76 -15.24
C SER A 513 -30.47 -31.81 -16.46
N ALA A 514 -29.35 -31.15 -16.77
CA ALA A 514 -28.56 -31.45 -17.98
C ALA A 514 -27.23 -30.66 -18.04
N GLN A 515 -26.16 -31.40 -18.29
CA GLN A 515 -24.88 -30.93 -18.83
C GLN A 515 -25.06 -30.36 -20.25
N GLY A 516 -24.24 -29.37 -20.61
CA GLY A 516 -24.19 -28.81 -21.96
C GLY A 516 -22.79 -28.27 -22.29
N ASN A 517 -21.95 -29.17 -22.81
CA ASN A 517 -20.66 -28.89 -23.44
C ASN A 517 -20.88 -28.14 -24.77
N LYS A 518 -20.18 -27.03 -25.06
CA LYS A 518 -19.97 -26.54 -26.43
C LYS A 518 -18.61 -25.87 -26.63
N THR A 519 -17.92 -26.37 -27.64
CA THR A 519 -16.64 -25.98 -28.19
C THR A 519 -16.79 -25.05 -29.41
N GLY A 520 -15.92 -24.04 -29.48
CA GLY A 520 -15.36 -23.40 -30.69
C GLY A 520 -16.16 -22.28 -31.40
N PRO A 521 -15.53 -21.46 -32.28
CA PRO A 521 -14.10 -21.28 -32.56
C PRO A 521 -13.62 -19.79 -32.59
N LEU A 522 -12.29 -19.64 -32.73
CA LEU A 522 -11.53 -18.41 -32.96
C LEU A 522 -11.99 -17.61 -34.20
N SER A 523 -11.90 -16.28 -34.10
CA SER A 523 -11.74 -15.38 -35.26
C SER A 523 -10.82 -14.20 -34.91
N ILE A 524 -9.74 -14.09 -35.66
CA ILE A 524 -8.71 -13.05 -35.62
C ILE A 524 -9.09 -11.99 -36.65
N THR A 525 -9.17 -10.71 -36.25
CA THR A 525 -8.94 -9.56 -37.15
C THR A 525 -8.51 -8.34 -36.34
N SER A 526 -7.23 -7.94 -36.47
CA SER A 526 -6.73 -6.62 -36.11
C SER A 526 -7.06 -5.60 -37.21
N PRO A 527 -7.04 -4.30 -36.87
CA PRO A 527 -6.33 -3.35 -37.72
C PRO A 527 -5.27 -2.57 -36.93
N VAL A 528 -4.10 -2.50 -37.55
CA VAL A 528 -2.96 -1.65 -37.21
C VAL A 528 -3.33 -0.19 -37.47
N LEU A 529 -3.07 0.71 -36.51
CA LEU A 529 -3.09 2.15 -36.74
C LEU A 529 -1.69 2.72 -36.46
N ILE A 530 -1.09 3.25 -37.51
CA ILE A 530 0.20 3.95 -37.54
C ILE A 530 -0.03 5.38 -37.03
N VAL A 531 0.73 5.82 -36.03
CA VAL A 531 0.88 7.25 -35.71
C VAL A 531 2.36 7.61 -35.81
N LEU A 532 2.64 8.47 -36.78
CA LEU A 532 3.95 9.07 -37.05
C LEU A 532 4.36 10.00 -35.89
N SER A 533 5.58 9.83 -35.41
CA SER A 533 6.32 10.83 -34.65
C SER A 533 6.90 11.89 -35.60
N LEU A 534 6.86 13.15 -35.18
CA LEU A 534 7.63 14.22 -35.81
C LEU A 534 8.52 14.87 -34.76
N VAL A 535 9.81 14.81 -35.08
CA VAL A 535 10.97 15.32 -34.36
C VAL A 535 10.99 16.85 -34.42
N GLY A 536 11.42 17.47 -33.33
CA GLY A 536 11.72 18.91 -33.28
C GLY A 536 12.72 19.23 -32.17
N SER A 537 13.98 18.86 -32.39
CA SER A 537 15.12 19.32 -31.60
C SER A 537 15.37 20.81 -31.87
N LEU A 538 15.60 21.63 -30.84
CA LEU A 538 16.49 22.78 -30.97
C LEU A 538 17.32 22.96 -29.69
N LEU A 539 18.61 22.79 -29.90
CA LEU A 539 19.73 23.03 -29.01
C LEU A 539 20.06 24.53 -29.02
N VAL A 540 20.20 25.18 -27.87
CA VAL A 540 21.04 26.38 -27.74
C VAL A 540 21.85 26.28 -26.46
N VAL A 541 23.16 26.19 -26.66
CA VAL A 541 24.25 26.30 -25.68
C VAL A 541 24.47 27.78 -25.36
N ALA A 542 24.68 28.12 -24.08
CA ALA A 542 25.81 28.98 -23.64
C ALA A 542 25.77 29.26 -22.12
N LEU A 543 26.88 28.88 -21.49
CA LEU A 543 27.46 29.27 -20.18
C LEU A 543 26.79 28.77 -18.89
#